data_AF-A0A817B844-F1
#
_entry.id   AF-A0A817B844-F1
#
_cell.length_a   1.000
_cell.length_b   1.000
_cell.length_c   1.000
_cell.angle_alpha   90.00
_cell.angle_beta   90.00
_cell.angle_gamma   90.00
#
_symmetry.space_group_name_H-M   'P 1'
#
loop_
_entity.id
_entity.type
_entity.pdbx_description
1 polymer ?
#
loop_
_entity_poly.entity_id
_entity_poly.type
_entity_poly.pdbx_seq_one_letter_code
_entity_poly.pdbx_strand_id
1 'polypeptide(L)'
;GDAALQRRTGVWWDLNSCPVRVRGCIESAVHKQMGHRSKVVIYAMGNLEYISSDLLEEIASSGILLVHAPCGGNDFRKIDGQLSLTSSQ
;
A
#
# COMPACT_ATOMS: atom_id res chain seq x y z
N GLY A 1 -4.09 4.32 31.43
CA GLY A 1 -2.88 4.94 30.82
C GLY A 1 -2.87 4.43 29.41
N ASP A 2 -3.68 5.08 28.58
CA ASP A 2 -4.30 4.41 27.45
C ASP A 2 -3.42 4.57 26.23
N ALA A 3 -2.42 3.70 26.12
CA ALA A 3 -1.77 3.41 24.86
C ALA A 3 -2.82 2.78 23.95
N ALA A 4 -3.65 3.62 23.32
CA ALA A 4 -4.58 3.21 22.29
C ALA A 4 -3.78 2.45 21.25
N LEU A 5 -4.06 1.14 21.13
CA LEU A 5 -3.46 0.26 20.13
C LEU A 5 -3.81 0.85 18.76
N GLN A 6 -2.92 1.67 18.20
CA GLN A 6 -3.06 2.25 16.86
C GLN A 6 -3.19 1.08 15.89
N ARG A 7 -4.42 0.80 15.44
CA ARG A 7 -4.65 -0.25 14.43
C ARG A 7 -3.96 0.20 13.15
N ARG A 8 -3.07 -0.64 12.63
CA ARG A 8 -2.43 -0.43 11.33
C ARG A 8 -3.28 -1.13 10.28
N THR A 9 -3.69 -0.39 9.26
CA THR A 9 -4.43 -0.95 8.12
C THR A 9 -3.52 -0.90 6.90
N GLY A 10 -3.21 -2.06 6.34
CA GLY A 10 -2.53 -2.18 5.05
C GLY A 10 -3.53 -2.18 3.91
N VAL A 11 -3.30 -1.36 2.89
CA VAL A 11 -4.04 -1.43 1.62
C VAL A 11 -3.08 -1.86 0.53
N TRP A 12 -3.47 -2.86 -0.25
CA TRP A 12 -2.73 -3.30 -1.42
C TRP A 12 -3.45 -2.81 -2.68
N TRP A 13 -2.72 -2.10 -3.51
CA TRP A 13 -3.20 -1.53 -4.76
C TRP A 13 -2.39 -2.14 -5.92
N ASP A 14 -3.06 -2.86 -6.82
CA ASP A 14 -2.45 -3.44 -8.01
C ASP A 14 -2.45 -2.42 -9.17
N LEU A 15 -1.27 -1.91 -9.49
CA LEU A 15 -1.02 -0.95 -10.58
C LEU A 15 -1.19 -1.58 -11.96
N ASN A 16 -0.98 -2.89 -12.09
CA ASN A 16 -1.10 -3.57 -13.38
C ASN A 16 -2.58 -3.68 -13.81
N SER A 17 -3.46 -3.95 -12.84
CA SER A 17 -4.91 -4.11 -13.08
C SER A 17 -5.69 -2.79 -12.95
N CYS A 18 -5.20 -1.84 -12.16
CA CYS A 18 -5.92 -0.61 -11.84
C CYS A 18 -4.96 0.60 -11.74
N PRO A 19 -4.49 1.16 -12.86
CA PRO A 19 -3.46 2.22 -12.87
C PRO A 19 -3.96 3.61 -12.45
N VAL A 20 -5.25 3.77 -12.13
CA VAL A 20 -5.86 5.07 -11.81
C VAL A 20 -5.50 5.55 -10.40
N ARG A 21 -5.19 6.85 -10.26
CA ARG A 21 -4.74 7.52 -9.02
C ARG A 21 -5.84 7.49 -7.94
N VAL A 22 -5.84 6.46 -7.09
CA VAL A 22 -6.93 6.20 -6.14
C VAL A 22 -6.65 6.63 -4.71
N ARG A 23 -5.54 7.30 -4.40
CA ARG A 23 -5.15 7.58 -3.01
C ARG A 23 -6.25 8.25 -2.17
N GLY A 24 -6.80 9.36 -2.64
CA GLY A 24 -7.85 10.08 -1.90
C GLY A 24 -9.13 9.25 -1.72
N CYS A 25 -9.46 8.40 -2.70
CA CYS A 25 -10.58 7.48 -2.63
C CYS A 25 -10.31 6.32 -1.66
N ILE A 26 -9.10 5.76 -1.67
CA ILE A 26 -8.64 4.70 -0.77
C ILE A 26 -8.66 5.20 0.66
N GLU A 27 -8.02 6.34 0.95
CA GLU A 27 -7.96 6.89 2.31
C GLU A 27 -9.38 7.19 2.83
N SER A 28 -10.23 7.80 2.00
CA SER A 28 -11.63 8.05 2.36
C SER A 28 -12.42 6.77 2.63
N ALA A 29 -12.24 5.72 1.81
CA ALA A 29 -12.91 4.43 1.98
C ALA A 29 -12.43 3.71 3.26
N VAL A 30 -11.11 3.69 3.49
CA VAL A 30 -10.52 3.07 4.69
C VAL A 30 -10.93 3.83 5.94
N HIS A 31 -10.90 5.16 5.95
CA HIS A 31 -11.33 5.97 7.08
C HIS A 31 -12.82 5.80 7.39
N LYS A 32 -13.68 5.62 6.38
CA LYS A 32 -15.10 5.29 6.56
C LYS A 32 -15.29 3.91 7.18
N GLN A 33 -14.50 2.92 6.77
CA GLN A 33 -14.68 1.53 7.20
C GLN A 33 -14.03 1.21 8.55
N MET A 34 -12.86 1.79 8.84
CA MET A 34 -12.03 1.46 10.02
C MET A 34 -12.06 2.54 11.11
N GLY A 35 -12.65 3.70 10.83
CA GLY A 35 -12.61 4.88 11.69
C GLY A 35 -11.27 5.63 11.63
N HIS A 36 -11.29 6.90 12.01
CA HIS A 36 -10.16 7.84 11.88
C HIS A 36 -8.97 7.55 12.84
N ARG A 37 -9.00 6.43 13.56
CA ARG A 37 -7.98 6.04 14.55
C ARG A 37 -7.02 4.98 14.06
N SER A 38 -6.99 4.70 12.75
CA SER A 38 -6.08 3.71 12.17
C SER A 38 -5.04 4.38 11.27
N LYS A 39 -3.77 4.01 11.45
CA LYS A 39 -2.70 4.42 10.53
C LYS A 39 -2.82 3.58 9.26
N VAL A 40 -3.12 4.22 8.14
CA VAL A 40 -3.23 3.57 6.84
C VAL A 40 -1.85 3.56 6.18
N VAL A 41 -1.41 2.38 5.74
CA VAL A 41 -0.22 2.22 4.90
C VAL A 41 -0.69 1.64 3.57
N ILE A 42 -0.38 2.32 2.47
CA ILE A 42 -0.79 1.90 1.14
C ILE A 42 0.45 1.38 0.41
N TYR A 43 0.32 0.17 -0.14
CA TYR A 43 1.32 -0.49 -0.97
C TYR A 43 0.79 -0.54 -2.40
N ALA A 44 1.53 0.04 -3.33
CA ALA A 44 1.24 -0.04 -4.75
C ALA A 44 2.18 -1.07 -5.38
N MET A 45 1.60 -2.17 -5.86
CA MET A 45 2.32 -3.29 -6.46
C MET A 45 2.12 -3.30 -7.96
N GLY A 46 3.18 -3.59 -8.70
CA GLY A 46 3.09 -3.81 -10.12
C GLY A 46 4.43 -4.17 -10.73
N ASN A 47 4.44 -4.50 -12.01
CA ASN A 47 5.70 -4.57 -12.72
C ASN A 47 6.13 -3.14 -13.07
N LEU A 48 6.96 -2.57 -12.19
CA LEU A 48 7.42 -1.18 -12.33
C LEU A 48 8.22 -0.91 -13.61
N GLU A 49 8.72 -1.94 -14.31
CA GLU A 49 9.39 -1.78 -15.60
C GLU A 49 8.41 -1.36 -16.72
N TYR A 50 7.12 -1.66 -16.56
CA TYR A 50 6.07 -1.31 -17.53
C TYR A 50 5.27 -0.06 -17.13
N ILE A 51 5.66 0.61 -16.04
CA ILE A 51 4.98 1.80 -15.53
C ILE A 51 5.87 3.01 -15.77
N SER A 52 5.29 4.13 -16.21
CA SER A 52 6.07 5.34 -16.48
C SER A 52 6.75 5.86 -15.22
N SER A 53 8.00 6.31 -15.35
CA SER A 53 8.78 6.88 -14.25
C SER A 53 8.05 8.05 -13.58
N ASP A 54 7.41 8.92 -14.37
CA ASP A 54 6.63 10.06 -13.86
C ASP A 54 5.51 9.61 -12.91
N LEU A 55 4.82 8.52 -13.24
CA LEU A 55 3.75 7.98 -12.39
C LEU A 55 4.31 7.34 -11.12
N LEU A 56 5.45 6.64 -11.22
CA LEU A 56 6.12 6.07 -10.06
C LEU A 56 6.59 7.16 -9.08
N GLU A 57 7.20 8.23 -9.59
CA GLU A 57 7.64 9.37 -8.79
C GLU A 57 6.47 10.06 -8.09
N GLU A 58 5.37 10.24 -8.81
CA GLU A 58 4.16 10.83 -8.28
C GLU A 58 3.54 9.98 -7.16
N ILE A 59 3.50 8.65 -7.34
CA ILE A 59 3.04 7.72 -6.30
C ILE A 59 3.97 7.76 -5.08
N ALA A 60 5.29 7.69 -5.30
CA ALA A 60 6.28 7.69 -4.23
C ALA A 60 6.27 8.99 -3.42
N SER A 61 6.20 10.15 -4.09
CA SER A 61 6.12 11.46 -3.44
C SER A 61 4.86 11.65 -2.60
N SER A 62 3.80 10.89 -2.89
CA SER A 62 2.60 10.86 -2.06
C SER A 62 2.78 10.05 -0.76
N GLY A 63 3.87 9.30 -0.61
CA GLY A 63 4.10 8.44 0.57
C GLY A 63 3.44 7.07 0.48
N ILE A 64 3.00 6.67 -0.72
CA ILE A 64 2.61 5.29 -1.03
C ILE A 64 3.88 4.47 -1.29
N LEU A 65 3.94 3.27 -0.72
CA LEU A 65 5.09 2.38 -0.88
C LEU A 65 4.96 1.61 -2.21
N LEU A 66 5.90 1.84 -3.13
CA LEU A 66 6.00 1.08 -4.37
C LEU A 66 6.66 -0.27 -4.12
N VAL A 67 6.08 -1.32 -4.67
CA VAL A 67 6.59 -2.68 -4.57
C VAL A 67 6.69 -3.28 -5.96
N HIS A 68 7.91 -3.63 -6.36
CA HIS A 68 8.16 -4.26 -7.65
C HIS A 68 7.77 -5.75 -7.60
N ALA A 69 6.74 -6.09 -8.36
CA ALA A 69 6.13 -7.42 -8.43
C ALA A 69 5.99 -7.85 -9.91
N PRO A 70 7.10 -8.27 -10.56
CA PRO A 70 7.11 -8.61 -11.99
C PRO A 70 6.27 -9.84 -12.31
N CYS A 71 6.00 -10.71 -11.33
CA CYS A 71 5.19 -11.91 -11.47
C CYS A 71 3.78 -11.77 -10.84
N GLY A 72 3.36 -10.55 -10.48
CA GLY A 72 2.04 -10.26 -9.94
C GLY A 72 1.78 -10.94 -8.58
N GLY A 73 0.60 -11.56 -8.41
CA GLY A 73 0.15 -12.14 -7.13
C GLY A 73 1.05 -13.25 -6.55
N ASN A 74 1.98 -13.82 -7.32
CA ASN A 74 2.96 -14.78 -6.80
C ASN A 74 4.04 -14.10 -5.93
N ASP A 75 4.33 -12.82 -6.19
CA ASP A 75 5.26 -12.03 -5.37
C ASP A 75 4.60 -11.59 -4.05
N PHE A 76 3.26 -11.51 -4.01
CA PHE A 76 2.48 -11.16 -2.82
C PHE A 76 2.87 -11.99 -1.59
N ARG A 77 3.02 -13.31 -1.75
CA ARG A 77 3.38 -14.23 -0.66
C ARG A 77 4.77 -13.95 -0.07
N LYS A 78 5.69 -13.41 -0.86
CA LYS A 78 7.02 -13.03 -0.40
C LYS A 78 6.97 -11.71 0.38
N ILE A 79 6.16 -10.76 -0.10
CA ILE A 79 6.06 -9.41 0.48
C ILE A 79 5.28 -9.44 1.81
N ASP A 80 4.20 -10.21 1.88
CA ASP A 80 3.40 -10.40 3.12
C ASP A 80 4.25 -11.04 4.24
N GLY A 81 5.11 -12.01 3.88
CA GLY A 81 6.10 -12.58 4.79
C GLY A 81 7.12 -11.54 5.29
N GLN A 82 7.55 -10.61 4.44
CA GLN A 82 8.48 -9.52 4.79
C GLN A 82 7.84 -8.47 5.71
N LEU A 83 6.59 -8.09 5.47
CA LEU A 83 5.87 -7.08 6.27
C LEU A 83 5.45 -7.60 7.65
N SER A 84 5.18 -8.90 7.76
CA SER A 84 4.95 -9.57 9.04
C SER A 84 6.19 -9.52 9.93
N LEU A 85 7.39 -9.65 9.35
CA LEU A 85 8.66 -9.57 10.06
C LEU A 85 8.99 -8.13 10.52
N THR A 86 8.66 -7.12 9.73
CA THR A 86 8.89 -5.71 10.10
C THR A 86 7.86 -5.14 11.08
N SER A 87 6.68 -5.76 11.21
CA SER A 87 5.69 -5.44 12.24
C SER A 87 5.97 -6.09 13.60
N SER A 88 6.95 -7.00 13.65
CA SER A 88 7.38 -7.72 14.85
C SER A 88 8.59 -7.07 15.56
N GLN A 89 9.09 -5.94 15.04
CA GLN A 89 10.16 -5.13 15.65
C GLN A 89 9.64 -3.76 16.12
#